data_AF-A0A932CDQ3-F1
#
_entry.id   AF-A0A932CDQ3-F1
#
_cell.length_a   1.000
_cell.length_b   1.000
_cell.length_c   1.000
_cell.angle_alpha   90.00
_cell.angle_beta   90.00
_cell.angle_gamma   90.00
#
_symmetry.space_group_name_H-M   'P 1'
#
loop_
_entity.id
_entity.type
_entity.pdbx_description
1 polymer ?
#
loop_
_entity_poly.entity_id
_entity_poly.type
_entity_poly.pdbx_seq_one_letter_code
_entity_poly.pdbx_strand_id
1 'polypeptide(L)'
;MHLLDRKRRLCCWVAVLLLGVVVLIGTVPLFTKFVLFQMPGRSATFDCDDSALLMYSRFGALGIEAVPIIGNLKMTGETPQEIDHVWLLVRLGGLQMAFDWGMPYLDRQHYEGFPVSYSQLVTYVMNDLDRAAAGIPTR
;
A
#
# COMPACT_ATOMS: atom_id res chain seq x y z
N MET A 1 -36.64 10.01 -36.89
CA MET A 1 -36.78 9.37 -35.56
C MET A 1 -35.58 8.51 -35.12
N HIS A 2 -34.86 7.81 -36.01
CA HIS A 2 -33.77 6.90 -35.64
C HIS A 2 -32.48 7.51 -35.03
N LEU A 3 -32.13 8.78 -35.34
CA LEU A 3 -30.88 9.39 -34.86
C LEU A 3 -30.90 9.75 -33.37
N LEU A 4 -32.06 10.17 -32.84
CA LEU A 4 -32.22 10.51 -31.43
C LEU A 4 -32.13 9.26 -30.53
N ASP A 5 -32.65 8.12 -31.00
CA ASP A 5 -32.57 6.85 -30.28
C ASP A 5 -31.12 6.32 -30.20
N ARG A 6 -30.34 6.43 -31.29
CA ARG A 6 -28.90 6.06 -31.26
C ARG A 6 -28.09 6.90 -30.27
N LYS A 7 -28.33 8.22 -30.19
CA LYS A 7 -27.65 9.10 -29.23
C LYS A 7 -28.00 8.75 -27.79
N ARG A 8 -29.27 8.45 -27.49
CA ARG A 8 -29.71 8.02 -26.16
C ARG A 8 -29.07 6.70 -25.72
N ARG A 9 -29.02 5.71 -26.63
CA ARG A 9 -28.34 4.43 -26.36
C ARG A 9 -26.85 4.64 -26.12
N LEU A 10 -26.17 5.45 -26.92
CA LEU A 10 -24.75 5.75 -26.73
C LEU A 10 -24.48 6.42 -25.37
N CYS A 11 -25.25 7.45 -25.00
CA CYS A 11 -25.14 8.09 -23.68
C CYS A 11 -25.34 7.10 -22.53
N CYS A 12 -26.29 6.17 -22.66
CA CYS A 12 -26.55 5.15 -21.65
C CYS A 12 -25.37 4.18 -21.50
N TRP A 13 -24.81 3.70 -22.62
CA TRP A 13 -23.61 2.86 -22.60
C TRP A 13 -22.40 3.56 -22.01
N VAL A 14 -22.18 4.84 -22.35
CA VAL A 14 -21.09 5.63 -21.77
C VAL A 14 -21.28 5.78 -20.26
N ALA A 15 -22.50 6.07 -19.79
CA ALA A 15 -22.78 6.18 -18.36
C ALA A 15 -22.55 4.85 -17.61
N VAL A 16 -22.97 3.72 -18.19
CA VAL A 16 -22.73 2.39 -17.61
C VAL A 16 -21.24 2.06 -17.55
N LEU A 17 -20.48 2.38 -18.61
CA LEU A 17 -19.03 2.18 -18.64
C LEU A 17 -18.33 3.02 -17.58
N LEU A 18 -18.67 4.31 -17.47
CA LEU A 18 -18.10 5.19 -16.45
C LEU A 18 -18.43 4.71 -15.04
N LEU A 19 -19.66 4.27 -14.79
CA LEU A 19 -20.04 3.70 -13.50
C LEU A 19 -19.24 2.42 -13.20
N GLY A 20 -19.08 1.54 -14.18
CA GLY A 20 -18.26 0.34 -14.04
C GLY A 20 -16.81 0.64 -13.69
N VAL A 21 -16.20 1.64 -14.33
CA VAL A 21 -14.84 2.09 -14.03
C VAL A 21 -14.74 2.64 -12.61
N VAL A 22 -15.69 3.47 -12.16
CA VAL A 22 -15.70 4.01 -10.78
C VAL A 22 -15.81 2.88 -9.76
N VAL A 23 -16.71 1.92 -9.97
CA VAL A 23 -16.86 0.76 -9.09
C VAL A 23 -15.58 -0.07 -9.06
N LEU A 24 -14.94 -0.31 -10.21
CA LEU A 24 -13.70 -1.07 -10.28
C LEU A 24 -12.56 -0.36 -9.54
N ILE A 25 -12.41 0.95 -9.73
CA ILE A 25 -11.40 1.76 -9.03
C ILE A 25 -11.63 1.74 -7.51
N GLY A 26 -12.88 1.76 -7.05
CA GLY A 26 -13.18 1.69 -5.61
C GLY A 26 -13.06 0.29 -5.00
N THR A 27 -13.42 -0.76 -5.74
CA THR A 27 -13.49 -2.13 -5.21
C THR A 27 -12.17 -2.89 -5.31
N VAL A 28 -11.34 -2.63 -6.32
CA VAL A 28 -10.05 -3.32 -6.50
C VAL A 28 -9.10 -3.10 -5.31
N PRO A 29 -8.89 -1.87 -4.79
CA PRO A 29 -8.04 -1.64 -3.62
C PRO A 29 -8.51 -2.39 -2.37
N LEU A 30 -9.83 -2.41 -2.14
CA LEU A 30 -10.42 -3.15 -1.03
C LEU A 30 -10.25 -4.66 -1.22
N PHE A 31 -10.47 -5.16 -2.44
CA PHE A 31 -10.24 -6.56 -2.77
C PHE A 31 -8.76 -6.93 -2.57
N THR A 32 -7.81 -6.12 -3.00
CA THR A 32 -6.38 -6.38 -2.75
C THR A 32 -6.07 -6.40 -1.27
N LYS A 33 -6.60 -5.46 -0.47
CA LYS A 33 -6.38 -5.43 0.98
C LYS A 33 -6.90 -6.70 1.67
N PHE A 34 -8.14 -7.10 1.39
CA PHE A 34 -8.81 -8.18 2.10
C PHE A 34 -8.49 -9.57 1.54
N VAL A 35 -8.28 -9.70 0.24
CA VAL A 35 -8.08 -11.00 -0.42
C VAL A 35 -6.61 -11.28 -0.65
N LEU A 36 -5.86 -10.33 -1.19
CA LEU A 36 -4.45 -10.56 -1.52
C LEU A 36 -3.56 -10.47 -0.28
N PHE A 37 -3.69 -9.40 0.50
CA PHE A 37 -2.82 -9.19 1.66
C PHE A 37 -3.35 -9.79 2.95
N GLN A 38 -4.67 -9.87 3.12
CA GLN A 38 -5.32 -10.28 4.37
C GLN A 38 -4.79 -9.48 5.57
N MET A 39 -4.66 -8.17 5.39
CA MET A 39 -3.98 -7.32 6.38
C MET A 39 -4.68 -7.35 7.74
N PRO A 40 -3.97 -7.73 8.82
CA PRO A 40 -4.46 -7.57 10.17
C PRO A 40 -4.79 -6.10 10.49
N GLY A 41 -5.67 -5.89 11.48
CA GLY A 41 -5.82 -4.58 12.09
C GLY A 41 -4.55 -4.20 12.86
N ARG A 42 -4.27 -2.91 12.98
CA ARG A 42 -3.16 -2.41 13.80
C ARG A 42 -3.33 -2.89 15.24
N SER A 43 -2.25 -3.37 15.84
CA SER A 43 -2.23 -3.83 17.22
C SER A 43 -0.87 -3.59 17.86
N ALA A 44 -0.71 -3.91 19.15
CA ALA A 44 0.57 -3.83 19.85
C ALA A 44 1.63 -4.82 19.31
N THR A 45 1.21 -5.83 18.54
CA THR A 45 2.08 -6.87 17.97
C THR A 45 1.97 -6.94 16.45
N PHE A 46 1.37 -5.93 15.83
CA PHE A 46 1.25 -5.83 14.38
C PHE A 46 1.19 -4.37 13.98
N ASP A 47 2.32 -3.83 13.56
CA ASP A 47 2.48 -2.42 13.23
C ASP A 47 2.93 -2.21 11.75
N CYS A 48 3.40 -1.00 11.42
CA CYS A 48 3.85 -0.64 10.09
C CYS A 48 4.91 -1.59 9.52
N ASP A 49 5.89 -2.05 10.31
CA ASP A 49 6.98 -2.90 9.80
C ASP A 49 6.53 -4.35 9.55
N ASP A 50 5.68 -4.90 10.41
CA ASP A 50 4.98 -6.17 10.22
C ASP A 50 4.14 -6.13 8.93
N SER A 51 3.41 -5.03 8.73
CA SER A 51 2.58 -4.83 7.55
C SER A 51 3.42 -4.74 6.28
N ALA A 52 4.53 -4.02 6.31
CA ALA A 52 5.45 -3.89 5.18
C ALA A 52 6.10 -5.23 4.85
N LEU A 53 6.53 -5.99 5.86
CA LEU A 53 7.12 -7.32 5.69
C LEU A 53 6.10 -8.30 5.09
N LEU A 54 4.86 -8.29 5.58
CA LEU A 54 3.78 -9.11 5.05
C LEU A 54 3.51 -8.77 3.58
N MET A 55 3.34 -7.50 3.23
CA MET A 55 3.15 -7.09 1.84
C MET A 55 4.32 -7.48 0.95
N TYR A 56 5.56 -7.30 1.43
CA TYR A 56 6.77 -7.62 0.68
C TYR A 56 6.79 -9.10 0.31
N SER A 57 6.48 -9.97 1.28
CA SER A 57 6.36 -11.41 1.05
C SER A 57 5.28 -11.75 0.02
N ARG A 58 4.09 -11.12 0.11
CA ARG A 58 2.97 -11.37 -0.80
C ARG A 58 3.25 -10.91 -2.24
N PHE A 59 3.87 -9.74 -2.41
CA PHE A 59 4.31 -9.28 -3.73
C PHE A 59 5.41 -10.18 -4.30
N GLY A 60 6.40 -10.55 -3.47
CA GLY A 60 7.47 -11.46 -3.88
C GLY A 60 6.95 -12.83 -4.34
N ALA A 61 5.92 -13.37 -3.66
CA ALA A 61 5.26 -14.61 -4.07
C ALA A 61 4.58 -14.54 -5.45
N LEU A 62 4.27 -13.33 -5.93
CA LEU A 62 3.73 -13.07 -7.27
C LEU A 62 4.81 -12.68 -8.29
N GLY A 63 6.09 -12.66 -7.90
CA GLY A 63 7.18 -12.17 -8.76
C GLY A 63 7.14 -10.65 -8.97
N ILE A 64 6.49 -9.90 -8.09
CA ILE A 64 6.40 -8.45 -8.16
C ILE A 64 7.50 -7.85 -7.29
N GLU A 65 8.32 -7.00 -7.89
CA GLU A 65 9.37 -6.28 -7.18
C GLU A 65 8.79 -5.19 -6.27
N ALA A 66 9.26 -5.17 -5.03
CA ALA A 66 8.94 -4.13 -4.06
C ALA A 66 10.23 -3.64 -3.37
N VAL A 67 10.26 -2.36 -3.04
CA VAL A 67 11.34 -1.71 -2.29
C VAL A 67 10.75 -1.15 -1.00
N PRO A 68 11.18 -1.63 0.18
CA PRO A 68 10.76 -1.03 1.43
C PRO A 68 11.33 0.37 1.59
N ILE A 69 10.48 1.30 2.02
CA ILE A 69 10.82 2.69 2.27
C ILE A 69 10.50 3.02 3.72
N ILE A 70 11.44 3.65 4.42
CA ILE A 70 11.21 4.25 5.73
C ILE A 70 11.12 5.78 5.60
N GLY A 71 10.24 6.41 6.36
CA GLY A 71 10.09 7.86 6.35
C GLY A 71 9.09 8.38 7.36
N ASN A 72 8.65 9.62 7.19
CA ASN A 72 7.63 10.25 8.02
C ASN A 72 6.39 10.58 7.19
N LEU A 73 5.21 10.08 7.58
CA LEU A 73 3.98 10.34 6.78
C LEU A 73 3.33 11.71 7.05
N LYS A 74 3.91 12.54 7.91
CA LYS A 74 3.32 13.82 8.37
C LYS A 74 4.08 15.05 7.89
N MET A 75 5.26 14.90 7.29
CA MET A 75 6.09 16.04 6.87
C MET A 75 7.02 15.69 5.71
N THR A 76 7.38 16.69 4.91
CA THR A 76 8.35 16.56 3.81
C THR A 76 9.74 17.00 4.24
N GLY A 77 10.79 16.44 3.62
CA GLY A 77 12.18 16.84 3.90
C GLY A 77 12.69 16.41 5.27
N GLU A 78 12.15 15.31 5.79
CA GLU A 78 12.51 14.69 7.05
C GLU A 78 14.00 14.32 7.14
N THR A 79 14.51 14.38 8.36
CA THR A 79 15.81 13.83 8.74
C THR A 79 15.68 12.36 9.15
N PRO A 80 16.77 11.57 9.11
CA PRO A 80 16.72 10.17 9.55
C PRO A 80 16.21 9.96 10.98
N GLN A 81 16.29 10.96 11.84
CA GLN A 81 15.82 10.91 13.23
C GLN A 81 14.31 11.11 13.37
N GLU A 82 13.64 11.58 12.31
CA GLU A 82 12.21 11.90 12.29
C GLU A 82 11.36 10.79 11.65
N ILE A 83 11.98 9.66 11.27
CA ILE A 83 11.31 8.51 10.65
C ILE A 83 10.33 7.87 11.63
N ASP A 84 9.06 7.76 11.23
CA ASP A 84 7.98 7.21 12.06
C ASP A 84 7.16 6.10 11.39
N HIS A 85 7.47 5.74 10.14
CA HIS A 85 6.68 4.79 9.37
C HIS A 85 7.50 4.03 8.34
N VAL A 86 6.98 2.89 7.89
CA VAL A 86 7.55 2.08 6.80
C VAL A 86 6.45 1.57 5.88
N TRP A 87 6.71 1.57 4.59
CA TRP A 87 5.79 1.15 3.53
C TRP A 87 6.57 0.57 2.34
N LEU A 88 5.90 0.25 1.24
CA LEU A 88 6.54 -0.28 0.03
C LEU A 88 6.34 0.61 -1.19
N LEU A 89 7.37 0.72 -2.02
CA LEU A 89 7.24 1.13 -3.43
C LEU A 89 7.31 -0.10 -4.32
N VAL A 90 6.23 -0.35 -5.06
CA VAL A 90 6.01 -1.58 -5.82
C VAL A 90 6.07 -1.28 -7.31
N ARG A 91 6.80 -2.09 -8.08
CA ARG A 91 6.91 -1.94 -9.54
C ARG A 91 5.81 -2.75 -10.24
N LEU A 92 4.84 -2.06 -10.83
CA LEU A 92 3.72 -2.65 -11.57
C LEU A 92 3.68 -2.07 -12.99
N GLY A 93 3.90 -2.92 -14.00
CA GLY A 93 3.80 -2.49 -15.41
C GLY A 93 4.73 -1.32 -15.79
N GLY A 94 5.92 -1.27 -15.18
CA GLY A 94 6.89 -0.18 -15.38
C GLY A 94 6.63 1.08 -14.56
N LEU A 95 5.50 1.16 -13.86
CA LEU A 95 5.16 2.24 -12.93
C LEU A 95 5.58 1.87 -11.50
N GLN A 96 5.87 2.88 -10.71
CA GLN A 96 6.10 2.74 -9.27
C GLN A 96 4.86 3.19 -8.53
N MET A 97 4.32 2.33 -7.66
CA MET A 97 3.13 2.60 -6.88
C MET A 97 3.43 2.39 -5.40
N ALA A 98 3.08 3.36 -4.56
CA ALA A 98 3.24 3.22 -3.13
C ALA A 98 2.12 2.36 -2.55
N PHE A 99 2.47 1.44 -1.65
CA PHE A 99 1.56 0.59 -0.91
C PHE A 99 1.85 0.72 0.58
N ASP A 100 0.83 1.13 1.33
CA ASP A 100 0.82 1.17 2.79
C ASP A 100 -0.41 0.43 3.30
N TRP A 101 -0.23 -0.40 4.32
CA TRP A 101 -1.28 -1.23 4.93
C TRP A 101 -2.21 -1.96 3.94
N GLY A 102 -1.64 -2.46 2.84
CA GLY A 102 -2.34 -3.21 1.79
C GLY A 102 -3.16 -2.36 0.82
N MET A 103 -3.02 -1.03 0.87
CA MET A 103 -3.71 -0.07 0.02
C MET A 103 -2.72 0.72 -0.84
N PRO A 104 -3.07 1.06 -2.09
CA PRO A 104 -2.27 1.95 -2.90
C PRO A 104 -2.44 3.41 -2.45
N TYR A 105 -1.34 4.16 -2.45
CA TYR A 105 -1.32 5.60 -2.14
C TYR A 105 -0.75 6.38 -3.32
N LEU A 106 -1.32 7.56 -3.56
CA LEU A 106 -1.00 8.45 -4.69
C LEU A 106 -0.54 9.83 -4.25
N ASP A 107 -0.57 10.13 -2.95
CA ASP A 107 -0.03 11.38 -2.43
C ASP A 107 1.49 11.36 -2.50
N ARG A 108 2.07 12.56 -2.56
CA ARG A 108 3.50 12.75 -2.69
C ARG A 108 4.31 12.14 -1.54
N GLN A 109 3.76 12.13 -0.32
CA GLN A 109 4.50 11.74 0.88
C GLN A 109 4.93 10.28 0.82
N HIS A 110 4.07 9.38 0.32
CA HIS A 110 4.38 7.96 0.16
C HIS A 110 5.43 7.66 -0.93
N TYR A 111 5.92 8.67 -1.64
CA TYR A 111 7.02 8.54 -2.61
C TYR A 111 8.31 9.23 -2.13
N GLU A 112 8.31 9.82 -0.94
CA GLU A 112 9.50 10.35 -0.26
C GLU A 112 10.10 9.29 0.68
N GLY A 113 11.16 9.62 1.43
CA GLY A 113 11.80 8.71 2.38
C GLY A 113 13.06 8.00 1.86
N PHE A 114 13.53 7.03 2.65
CA PHE A 114 14.80 6.34 2.44
C PHE A 114 14.57 4.86 2.14
N PRO A 115 15.12 4.33 1.04
CA PRO A 115 15.01 2.90 0.76
C PRO A 115 15.83 2.09 1.74
N VAL A 116 15.26 0.97 2.21
CA VAL A 116 15.96 0.00 3.05
C VAL A 116 15.95 -1.38 2.41
N SER A 117 16.95 -2.19 2.74
CA SER A 117 17.01 -3.57 2.30
C SER A 117 15.96 -4.43 3.00
N TYR A 118 15.66 -5.58 2.41
CA TYR A 118 14.85 -6.61 3.06
C TYR A 118 15.42 -7.02 4.43
N SER A 119 16.74 -7.15 4.55
CA SER A 119 17.38 -7.52 5.83
C SER A 119 17.21 -6.45 6.91
N GLN A 120 17.21 -5.17 6.52
CA GLN A 120 16.92 -4.07 7.45
C GLN A 120 15.45 -4.12 7.89
N LEU A 121 14.51 -4.33 6.96
CA LEU A 121 13.09 -4.50 7.29
C LEU A 121 12.85 -5.66 8.27
N VAL A 122 13.47 -6.81 8.04
CA VAL A 122 13.39 -7.95 8.97
C VAL A 122 13.96 -7.60 10.33
N THR A 123 15.05 -6.83 10.38
CA THR A 123 15.65 -6.40 11.65
C THR A 123 14.71 -5.51 12.46
N TYR A 124 13.91 -4.65 11.83
CA TYR A 124 12.92 -3.83 12.53
C TYR A 124 11.87 -4.70 13.23
N VAL A 125 11.27 -5.63 12.50
CA VAL A 125 10.28 -6.57 13.04
C VAL A 125 10.86 -7.42 14.18
N MET A 126 12.10 -7.91 14.04
CA MET A 126 12.75 -8.70 15.09
C MET A 126 13.00 -7.89 16.37
N ASN A 127 13.37 -6.60 16.24
CA ASN A 127 13.57 -5.75 17.42
C ASN A 127 12.28 -5.56 18.21
N ASP A 128 11.13 -5.53 17.54
CA ASP A 128 9.83 -5.41 18.20
C ASP A 128 9.45 -6.68 18.96
N LEU A 129 9.79 -7.85 18.42
CA LEU A 129 9.65 -9.13 19.12
C LEU A 129 10.54 -9.19 20.37
N ASP A 130 11.80 -8.76 20.27
CA ASP A 130 12.73 -8.74 21.40
C ASP A 130 12.27 -7.76 22.50
N ARG A 131 11.75 -6.60 22.13
CA ARG A 131 11.15 -5.63 23.07
C ARG A 131 9.93 -6.22 23.75
N ALA A 132 9.03 -6.84 23.01
CA ALA A 132 7.85 -7.48 23.56
C ALA A 132 8.22 -8.60 24.54
N ALA A 133 9.22 -9.42 24.21
CA ALA A 133 9.75 -10.46 25.09
C ALA A 133 10.38 -9.88 26.38
N ALA A 134 10.96 -8.69 26.31
CA ALA A 134 11.50 -7.96 27.46
C ALA A 134 10.42 -7.18 28.25
N GLY A 135 9.15 -7.22 27.85
CA GLY A 135 8.07 -6.44 28.47
C GLY A 135 8.19 -4.92 28.21
N ILE A 136 8.98 -4.52 27.22
CA ILE A 136 9.14 -3.14 26.78
C ILE A 136 8.01 -2.85 25.78
N PRO A 137 7.22 -1.77 25.97
CA PRO A 137 6.21 -1.38 24.99
C PRO A 137 6.81 -1.21 23.59
N THR A 138 6.16 -1.81 22.60
CA THR A 138 6.35 -1.54 21.17
C THR A 138 5.74 -0.17 20.81
N ARG A 139 6.10 0.41 19.66
CA ARG A 139 5.88 1.83 19.33
C ARG A 139 4.43 2.19 18.99
#